data_AF-A0A821NHG8-F1
#
_entry.id   AF-A0A821NHG8-F1
#
_cell.length_a   1.000
_cell.length_b   1.000
_cell.length_c   1.000
_cell.angle_alpha   90.00
_cell.angle_beta   90.00
_cell.angle_gamma   90.00
#
_symmetry.space_group_name_H-M   'P 1'
#
loop_
_entity.id
_entity.type
_entity.pdbx_description
1 polymer ?
#
loop_
_entity_poly.entity_id
_entity_poly.type
_entity_poly.pdbx_seq_one_letter_code
_entity_poly.pdbx_strand_id
1 'polypeptide(L)'
;MSQADNDDDSFIIILGSSPGSLEGKSNGAVLEVPSGSVETPILDDVIKDLPEQANKAFKAQFSLGDSPSPASMMVASTLITDDRSTEELQKRFGELLDENVVLKETLKQNNDSLKEQFSLIASCQDDMLQTHKLHKEKFDETRALVEKLRLQNRKLKEEIVLITKTKEMSLTNGVKSGPSSGVEFVTSPDDDTINKLTAQLELVEKQRRQVIVDNEKLTWQRESLEHIVNATSKERDDLKGKLNTTELLLSSKEKNHTEELKQLHGTIEELQKKMKFMAMNVHNNEIQKRDEVIQILEGKVSSLLNDLKKAQITILDLENIKLEFAKYKGGVSDMVKTYKEQIMELNTRIKSCQTMVFQPVHMTMNCEGEGSPHYKGYLANVKLYDRTLKHIAEYLNNLTNGAQLKGTFTIFEGIFKDYNELLKKTLTKREETPGVEQLTAALVARGEEVQSLENEIVMLAAHNEDCELLRAQVELYKSDFEAERKSREEMVAEKEKIATDLRVLQKKHAEMSSQLQEVRKMSPSVFKTASARISATSAKTSTSPGSVAANTASVSAISGSAEGVTRKKKIVKEEKNGVHETTPPAIRYDCPVCDKPFKTLILLQQHVDSCLL
;
A
#
# COMPACT_ATOMS: atom_id res chain seq x y z
N MET A 1 -0.79 60.59 -18.08
CA MET A 1 -1.77 59.56 -17.69
C MET A 1 -1.52 58.38 -18.62
N SER A 2 -0.47 57.59 -18.49
CA SER A 2 0.12 56.89 -17.34
C SER A 2 -0.80 55.78 -16.80
N GLN A 3 -0.72 54.59 -17.38
CA GLN A 3 -0.65 53.37 -16.58
C GLN A 3 -0.01 52.25 -17.41
N ALA A 4 1.05 51.70 -16.83
CA ALA A 4 1.96 50.72 -17.41
C ALA A 4 1.51 49.32 -17.01
N ASP A 5 1.59 48.41 -17.96
CA ASP A 5 1.54 46.96 -17.76
C ASP A 5 2.82 46.52 -17.02
N ASN A 6 2.65 45.83 -15.91
CA ASN A 6 3.72 45.16 -15.20
C ASN A 6 3.09 44.00 -14.40
N ASP A 7 3.06 42.81 -14.98
CA ASP A 7 2.93 41.56 -14.24
C ASP A 7 4.11 40.67 -14.64
N ASP A 8 5.10 40.66 -13.75
CA ASP A 8 6.32 39.87 -13.80
C ASP A 8 6.02 38.39 -13.50
N ASP A 9 6.21 37.53 -14.50
CA ASP A 9 6.32 36.08 -14.32
C ASP A 9 7.60 35.74 -13.54
N SER A 10 7.46 35.60 -12.22
CA SER A 10 8.53 35.14 -11.33
C SER A 10 8.74 33.63 -11.47
N PHE A 11 9.64 33.25 -12.39
CA PHE A 11 10.20 31.91 -12.46
C PHE A 11 11.24 31.72 -11.33
N ILE A 12 10.87 31.01 -10.27
CA ILE A 12 11.83 30.52 -9.28
C ILE A 12 12.50 29.26 -9.84
N ILE A 13 13.74 29.40 -10.31
CA ILE A 13 14.63 28.27 -10.60
C ILE A 13 15.31 27.88 -9.29
N ILE A 14 14.87 26.78 -8.67
CA ILE A 14 15.59 26.13 -7.57
C ILE A 14 16.66 25.24 -8.19
N LEU A 15 17.91 25.72 -8.25
CA LEU A 15 19.09 24.89 -8.50
C LEU A 15 19.39 24.08 -7.24
N GLY A 16 18.85 22.85 -7.20
CA GLY A 16 19.24 21.85 -6.22
C GLY A 16 20.62 21.28 -6.55
N SER A 17 21.64 21.72 -5.81
CA SER A 17 22.99 21.16 -5.83
C SER A 17 22.96 19.68 -5.41
N SER A 18 23.32 18.81 -6.34
CA SER A 18 23.50 17.37 -6.11
C SER A 18 24.84 17.11 -5.42
N PRO A 19 24.91 16.38 -4.28
CA PRO A 19 26.17 15.97 -3.70
C PRO A 19 26.59 14.57 -4.18
N GLY A 20 27.81 14.49 -4.71
CA GLY A 20 28.70 13.34 -4.48
C GLY A 20 28.55 12.14 -5.41
N SER A 21 29.10 12.25 -6.62
CA SER A 21 29.54 11.10 -7.41
C SER A 21 30.75 10.45 -6.72
N LEU A 22 30.58 9.22 -6.24
CA LEU A 22 31.65 8.37 -5.71
C LEU A 22 31.98 7.34 -6.80
N GLU A 23 32.99 7.66 -7.62
CA GLU A 23 33.60 6.74 -8.57
C GLU A 23 34.40 5.67 -7.82
N GLY A 24 33.80 4.49 -7.65
CA GLY A 24 34.48 3.27 -7.23
C GLY A 24 34.84 2.42 -8.44
N LYS A 25 36.13 2.42 -8.82
CA LYS A 25 36.73 1.49 -9.80
C LYS A 25 36.50 0.04 -9.36
N SER A 26 35.76 -0.74 -10.15
CA SER A 26 35.73 -2.20 -10.06
C SER A 26 36.57 -2.82 -11.17
N ASN A 27 37.71 -3.38 -10.79
CA ASN A 27 38.50 -4.27 -11.62
C ASN A 27 37.74 -5.59 -11.78
N GLY A 28 37.69 -6.07 -13.02
CA GLY A 28 37.13 -7.37 -13.36
C GLY A 28 37.95 -8.52 -12.77
N ALA A 29 37.25 -9.41 -12.08
CA ALA A 29 37.69 -10.78 -11.86
C ALA A 29 36.48 -11.68 -12.16
N VAL A 30 36.60 -12.42 -13.26
CA VAL A 30 35.72 -13.51 -13.65
C VAL A 30 35.87 -14.62 -12.62
N LEU A 31 34.78 -15.01 -11.98
CA LEU A 31 34.70 -16.20 -11.13
C LEU A 31 33.40 -16.93 -11.47
N GLU A 32 33.55 -17.95 -12.32
CA GLU A 32 32.56 -19.01 -12.49
C GLU A 32 32.42 -19.75 -11.16
N VAL A 33 31.17 -19.97 -10.71
CA VAL A 33 30.86 -20.96 -9.68
C VAL A 33 29.66 -21.79 -10.13
N PRO A 34 29.69 -23.12 -9.97
CA PRO A 34 28.66 -24.03 -10.45
C PRO A 34 27.49 -24.17 -9.47
N SER A 35 26.36 -24.55 -10.04
CA SER A 35 25.12 -24.94 -9.39
C SER A 35 25.28 -26.20 -8.51
N GLY A 36 24.97 -26.06 -7.22
CA GLY A 36 24.84 -27.19 -6.28
C GLY A 36 24.46 -26.77 -4.86
N SER A 37 23.27 -27.20 -4.41
CA SER A 37 22.75 -27.33 -3.03
C SER A 37 23.35 -26.43 -1.93
N VAL A 38 22.58 -25.41 -1.52
CA VAL A 38 22.86 -24.62 -0.31
C VAL A 38 22.27 -25.35 0.90
N GLU A 39 23.07 -26.21 1.52
CA GLU A 39 22.99 -26.41 2.96
C GLU A 39 23.62 -25.19 3.67
N THR A 40 23.24 -25.00 4.93
CA THR A 40 23.50 -23.84 5.78
C THR A 40 24.74 -24.00 6.69
N PRO A 41 26.00 -24.00 6.20
CA PRO A 41 27.16 -23.80 7.08
C PRO A 41 27.86 -22.45 6.88
N ILE A 42 27.46 -21.64 5.88
CA ILE A 42 28.16 -20.40 5.55
C ILE A 42 27.86 -19.26 6.55
N LEU A 43 26.70 -19.29 7.22
CA LEU A 43 26.36 -18.24 8.20
C LEU A 43 27.17 -18.37 9.51
N ASP A 44 27.51 -19.59 9.93
CA ASP A 44 28.18 -19.82 11.21
C ASP A 44 29.65 -19.38 11.22
N ASP A 45 30.33 -19.42 10.07
CA ASP A 45 31.71 -18.92 9.97
C ASP A 45 31.78 -17.39 9.83
N VAL A 46 30.75 -16.73 9.28
CA VAL A 46 30.70 -15.26 9.23
C VAL A 46 30.38 -14.65 10.61
N ILE A 47 29.69 -15.40 11.49
CA ILE A 47 29.35 -14.94 12.85
C ILE A 47 30.55 -15.03 13.81
N LYS A 48 31.57 -15.85 13.51
CA LYS A 48 32.77 -15.97 14.36
C LYS A 48 33.70 -14.76 14.31
N ASP A 49 33.70 -14.00 13.21
CA ASP A 49 34.59 -12.85 13.03
C ASP A 49 33.99 -11.52 13.52
N LEU A 50 32.76 -11.54 14.04
CA LEU A 50 32.13 -10.35 14.62
C LEU A 50 32.68 -10.06 16.02
N PRO A 51 32.98 -8.79 16.35
CA PRO A 51 33.37 -8.37 17.70
C PRO A 51 32.36 -8.90 18.72
N GLU A 52 32.84 -9.38 19.87
CA GLU A 52 32.02 -10.06 20.88
C GLU A 52 30.81 -9.22 21.36
N GLN A 53 30.92 -7.89 21.25
CA GLN A 53 29.87 -6.93 21.54
C GLN A 53 28.79 -6.85 20.44
N ALA A 54 29.17 -6.99 19.17
CA ALA A 54 28.24 -7.10 18.05
C ALA A 54 27.53 -8.47 18.06
N ASN A 55 28.23 -9.54 18.44
CA ASN A 55 27.65 -10.87 18.57
C ASN A 55 26.63 -10.93 19.73
N LYS A 56 26.92 -10.27 20.85
CA LYS A 56 25.95 -10.10 21.97
C LYS A 56 24.74 -9.24 21.57
N ALA A 57 24.94 -8.17 20.79
CA ALA A 57 23.84 -7.34 20.30
C ALA A 57 22.94 -8.11 19.30
N PHE A 58 23.56 -8.89 18.41
CA PHE A 58 22.84 -9.71 17.43
C PHE A 58 22.02 -10.82 18.09
N LYS A 59 22.60 -11.52 19.08
CA LYS A 59 21.88 -12.52 19.89
C LYS A 59 20.80 -11.92 20.81
N ALA A 60 20.93 -10.65 21.20
CA ALA A 60 19.91 -9.97 21.99
C ALA A 60 18.74 -9.44 21.13
N GLN A 61 19.00 -9.09 19.87
CA GLN A 61 17.97 -8.65 18.91
C GLN A 61 17.19 -9.80 18.28
N PHE A 62 17.84 -10.95 18.07
CA PHE A 62 17.22 -12.15 17.53
C PHE A 62 17.35 -13.24 18.58
N SER A 63 16.32 -13.40 19.41
CA SER A 63 16.21 -14.46 20.41
C SER A 63 16.14 -15.84 19.76
N LEU A 64 17.27 -16.33 19.25
CA LEU A 64 17.52 -17.68 18.73
C LEU A 64 17.82 -18.65 19.88
N GLY A 65 17.01 -18.58 20.94
CA GLY A 65 16.85 -19.68 21.88
C GLY A 65 15.60 -20.47 21.47
N ASP A 66 15.60 -21.78 21.68
CA ASP A 66 14.54 -22.74 21.33
C ASP A 66 13.15 -22.47 21.97
N SER A 67 12.90 -21.26 22.46
CA SER A 67 11.58 -20.80 22.88
C SER A 67 10.79 -20.34 21.64
N PRO A 68 9.57 -20.88 21.41
CA PRO A 68 8.73 -20.45 20.29
C PRO A 68 8.52 -18.93 20.35
N SER A 69 8.58 -18.29 19.17
CA SER A 69 8.37 -16.86 18.98
C SER A 69 7.13 -16.37 19.76
N PRO A 70 7.17 -15.18 20.39
CA PRO A 70 6.00 -14.55 21.01
C PRO A 70 4.77 -14.49 20.08
N ALA A 71 4.98 -14.37 18.77
CA ALA A 71 3.92 -14.44 17.77
C ALA A 71 3.32 -15.87 17.66
N SER A 72 4.16 -16.91 17.72
CA SER A 72 3.70 -18.31 17.78
C SER A 72 2.97 -18.63 19.09
N MET A 73 3.36 -18.02 20.23
CA MET A 73 2.63 -18.15 21.49
C MET A 73 1.28 -17.40 21.47
N MET A 74 1.21 -16.21 20.87
CA MET A 74 -0.05 -15.46 20.77
C MET A 74 -1.08 -16.14 19.86
N VAL A 75 -0.66 -16.74 18.76
CA VAL A 75 -1.54 -17.53 17.88
C VAL A 75 -2.05 -18.80 18.59
N ALA A 76 -1.19 -19.44 19.41
CA ALA A 76 -1.62 -20.55 20.26
C ALA A 76 -2.62 -20.11 21.34
N SER A 77 -2.42 -18.93 21.95
CA SER A 77 -3.34 -18.38 22.96
C SER A 77 -4.68 -17.89 22.42
N THR A 78 -4.78 -17.46 21.16
CA THR A 78 -6.06 -17.07 20.54
C THR A 78 -6.89 -18.28 20.08
N LEU A 79 -6.27 -19.45 19.92
CA LEU A 79 -6.98 -20.69 19.58
C LEU A 79 -7.59 -21.36 20.83
N ILE A 80 -7.03 -21.13 22.02
CA ILE A 80 -7.55 -21.65 23.28
C ILE A 80 -8.54 -20.62 23.86
N THR A 81 -9.72 -20.50 23.27
CA THR A 81 -10.88 -19.96 24.00
C THR A 81 -11.56 -21.14 24.70
N ASP A 82 -11.89 -20.97 25.99
CA ASP A 82 -12.23 -22.01 26.98
C ASP A 82 -13.44 -22.93 26.66
N ASP A 83 -14.06 -22.82 25.48
CA ASP A 83 -15.27 -23.55 25.09
C ASP A 83 -15.11 -24.54 23.91
N ARG A 84 -13.93 -24.68 23.30
CA ARG A 84 -13.71 -25.63 22.20
C ARG A 84 -12.98 -26.89 22.64
N SER A 85 -13.52 -28.05 22.27
CA SER A 85 -12.86 -29.33 22.56
C SER A 85 -11.50 -29.39 21.85
N THR A 86 -10.53 -30.08 22.46
CA THR A 86 -9.18 -30.27 21.90
C THR A 86 -9.21 -30.92 20.51
N GLU A 87 -10.25 -31.71 20.23
CA GLU A 87 -10.49 -32.38 18.96
C GLU A 87 -10.91 -31.41 17.85
N GLU A 88 -11.76 -30.42 18.15
CA GLU A 88 -12.10 -29.33 17.22
C GLU A 88 -10.91 -28.42 16.93
N LEU A 89 -10.06 -28.19 17.94
CA LEU A 89 -8.84 -27.42 17.76
C LEU A 89 -7.87 -28.12 16.81
N GLN A 90 -7.66 -29.43 17.03
CA GLN A 90 -6.81 -30.26 16.19
C GLN A 90 -7.33 -30.33 14.75
N LYS A 91 -8.65 -30.42 14.56
CA LYS A 91 -9.28 -30.38 13.25
C LYS A 91 -9.04 -29.04 12.53
N ARG A 92 -9.25 -27.91 13.22
CA ARG A 92 -9.02 -26.57 12.65
C ARG A 92 -7.54 -26.35 12.30
N PHE A 93 -6.62 -26.84 13.12
CA PHE A 93 -5.19 -26.82 12.81
C PHE A 93 -4.87 -27.64 11.56
N GLY A 94 -5.51 -28.81 11.39
CA GLY A 94 -5.40 -29.61 10.16
C GLY A 94 -5.89 -28.87 8.93
N GLU A 95 -7.08 -28.25 9.00
CA GLU A 95 -7.65 -27.45 7.90
C GLU A 95 -6.74 -26.26 7.53
N LEU A 96 -6.18 -25.56 8.51
CA LEU A 96 -5.23 -24.46 8.28
C LEU A 96 -3.91 -24.93 7.66
N LEU A 97 -3.42 -26.11 8.04
CA LEU A 97 -2.22 -26.70 7.41
C LEU A 97 -2.48 -27.07 5.95
N ASP A 98 -3.64 -27.68 5.67
CA ASP A 98 -4.04 -28.02 4.30
C ASP A 98 -4.21 -26.77 3.44
N GLU A 99 -4.86 -25.73 3.96
CA GLU A 99 -4.99 -24.44 3.28
C GLU A 99 -3.61 -23.82 3.01
N ASN A 100 -2.69 -23.87 3.98
CA ASN A 100 -1.33 -23.38 3.80
C ASN A 100 -0.59 -24.13 2.68
N VAL A 101 -0.78 -25.45 2.58
CA VAL A 101 -0.21 -26.26 1.49
C VAL A 101 -0.80 -25.87 0.13
N VAL A 102 -2.12 -25.67 0.04
CA VAL A 102 -2.80 -25.24 -1.19
C VAL A 102 -2.33 -23.85 -1.62
N LEU A 103 -2.22 -22.91 -0.68
CA LEU A 103 -1.71 -21.56 -0.96
C LEU A 103 -0.26 -21.60 -1.43
N LYS A 104 0.59 -22.43 -0.82
CA LYS A 104 1.99 -22.60 -1.23
C LYS A 104 2.12 -23.18 -2.63
N GLU A 105 1.31 -24.19 -2.99
CA GLU A 105 1.34 -24.75 -4.34
C GLU A 105 0.76 -23.76 -5.37
N THR A 106 -0.29 -23.01 -5.02
CA THR A 106 -0.85 -21.97 -5.88
C THR A 106 0.15 -20.85 -6.15
N LEU A 107 0.87 -20.40 -5.12
CA LEU A 107 1.93 -19.39 -5.24
C LEU A 107 3.07 -19.90 -6.13
N LYS A 108 3.45 -21.17 -5.97
CA LYS A 108 4.46 -21.83 -6.80
C LYS A 108 4.02 -21.90 -8.27
N GLN A 109 2.78 -22.32 -8.53
CA GLN A 109 2.21 -22.34 -9.89
C GLN A 109 2.16 -20.94 -10.53
N ASN A 110 1.78 -19.91 -9.77
CA ASN A 110 1.81 -18.52 -10.24
C ASN A 110 3.24 -18.06 -10.57
N ASN A 111 4.21 -18.39 -9.73
CA ASN A 111 5.61 -18.07 -9.97
C ASN A 111 6.16 -18.78 -11.22
N ASP A 112 5.79 -20.05 -11.44
CA ASP A 112 6.22 -20.81 -12.61
C ASP A 112 5.56 -20.28 -13.89
N SER A 113 4.25 -19.97 -13.85
CA SER A 113 3.53 -19.30 -14.95
C SER A 113 4.16 -17.95 -15.30
N LEU A 114 4.54 -17.15 -14.30
CA LEU A 114 5.18 -15.86 -14.51
C LEU A 114 6.58 -16.02 -15.16
N LYS A 115 7.36 -17.03 -14.75
CA LYS A 115 8.64 -17.35 -15.40
C LYS A 115 8.47 -17.77 -16.85
N GLU A 116 7.44 -18.55 -17.17
CA GLU A 116 7.12 -18.94 -18.55
C GLU A 116 6.75 -17.71 -19.39
N GLN A 117 5.93 -16.80 -18.86
CA GLN A 117 5.61 -15.54 -19.53
C GLN A 117 6.84 -14.66 -19.76
N PHE A 118 7.71 -14.52 -18.76
CA PHE A 118 8.97 -13.78 -18.94
C PHE A 118 9.87 -14.42 -20.00
N SER A 119 9.94 -15.75 -20.05
CA SER A 119 10.70 -16.48 -21.06
C SER A 119 10.12 -16.26 -22.47
N LEU A 120 8.79 -16.22 -22.61
CA LEU A 120 8.12 -15.94 -23.88
C LEU A 120 8.37 -14.50 -24.34
N ILE A 121 8.31 -13.52 -23.42
CA ILE A 121 8.61 -12.11 -23.72
C ILE A 121 10.05 -11.95 -24.16
N ALA A 122 11.01 -12.59 -23.46
CA ALA A 122 12.41 -12.58 -23.83
C ALA A 122 12.64 -13.15 -25.24
N SER A 123 12.01 -14.31 -25.55
CA SER A 123 12.08 -14.91 -26.89
C SER A 123 11.51 -13.99 -27.98
N CYS A 124 10.40 -13.31 -27.70
CA CYS A 124 9.79 -12.37 -28.65
C CYS A 124 10.69 -11.15 -28.90
N GLN A 125 11.35 -10.64 -27.86
CA GLN A 125 12.33 -9.56 -27.97
C GLN A 125 13.55 -9.98 -28.80
N ASP A 126 14.07 -11.19 -28.59
CA ASP A 126 15.16 -11.75 -29.37
C ASP A 126 14.79 -11.92 -30.84
N ASP A 127 13.60 -12.47 -31.13
CA ASP A 127 13.10 -12.63 -32.50
C ASP A 127 12.93 -11.28 -33.22
N MET A 128 12.45 -10.26 -32.51
CA MET A 128 12.34 -8.89 -33.03
C MET A 128 13.74 -8.31 -33.34
N LEU A 129 14.70 -8.45 -32.43
CA LEU A 129 16.09 -8.02 -32.64
C LEU A 129 16.74 -8.74 -33.81
N GLN A 130 16.53 -10.04 -33.94
CA GLN A 130 17.05 -10.85 -35.03
C GLN A 130 16.43 -10.45 -36.37
N THR A 131 15.13 -10.16 -36.39
CA THR A 131 14.43 -9.63 -37.57
C THR A 131 14.99 -8.27 -37.97
N HIS A 132 15.22 -7.36 -37.01
CA HIS A 132 15.84 -6.06 -37.26
C HIS A 132 17.26 -6.20 -37.81
N LYS A 133 18.06 -7.11 -37.26
CA LYS A 133 19.41 -7.41 -37.73
C LYS A 133 19.39 -7.92 -39.18
N LEU A 134 18.49 -8.85 -39.49
CA LEU A 134 18.34 -9.40 -40.84
C LEU A 134 17.86 -8.36 -41.85
N HIS A 135 16.92 -7.47 -41.47
CA HIS A 135 16.50 -6.35 -42.30
C HIS A 135 17.65 -5.39 -42.58
N LYS A 136 18.48 -5.10 -41.57
CA LYS A 136 19.68 -4.27 -41.72
C LYS A 136 20.69 -4.89 -42.69
N GLU A 137 20.98 -6.19 -42.53
CA GLU A 137 21.86 -6.93 -43.44
C GLU A 137 21.33 -6.91 -44.89
N LYS A 138 20.05 -7.22 -45.12
CA LYS A 138 19.42 -7.14 -46.45
C LYS A 138 19.47 -5.72 -47.03
N PHE A 139 19.32 -4.71 -46.20
CA PHE A 139 19.39 -3.31 -46.63
C PHE A 139 20.82 -2.93 -47.05
N ASP A 140 21.83 -3.37 -46.30
CA ASP A 140 23.24 -3.17 -46.64
C ASP A 140 23.65 -3.92 -47.91
N GLU A 141 23.17 -5.15 -48.11
CA GLU A 141 23.33 -5.92 -49.36
C GLU A 141 22.69 -5.19 -50.56
N THR A 142 21.46 -4.69 -50.39
CA THR A 142 20.76 -3.93 -51.43
C THR A 142 21.51 -2.66 -51.77
N ARG A 143 22.02 -1.95 -50.75
CA ARG A 143 22.85 -0.76 -50.93
C ARG A 143 24.12 -1.08 -51.72
N ALA A 144 24.83 -2.15 -51.37
CA ALA A 144 26.03 -2.60 -52.08
C ALA A 144 25.74 -2.95 -53.56
N LEU A 145 24.61 -3.62 -53.83
CA LEU A 145 24.20 -3.93 -55.20
C LEU A 145 23.89 -2.67 -56.02
N VAL A 146 23.20 -1.69 -55.41
CA VAL A 146 22.93 -0.39 -56.04
C VAL A 146 24.23 0.35 -56.34
N GLU A 147 25.20 0.34 -55.43
CA GLU A 147 26.52 0.94 -55.67
C GLU A 147 27.28 0.24 -56.81
N LYS A 148 27.24 -1.09 -56.87
CA LYS A 148 27.84 -1.86 -57.96
C LYS A 148 27.21 -1.53 -59.31
N LEU A 149 25.87 -1.44 -59.37
CA LEU A 149 25.13 -1.03 -60.57
C LEU A 149 25.45 0.42 -60.96
N ARG A 150 25.61 1.33 -60.00
CA ARG A 150 26.04 2.71 -60.28
C ARG A 150 27.46 2.77 -60.86
N LEU A 151 28.37 1.95 -60.35
CA LEU A 151 29.74 1.86 -60.87
C LEU A 151 29.76 1.27 -62.29
N GLN A 152 29.02 0.21 -62.55
CA GLN A 152 28.87 -0.37 -63.89
C GLN A 152 28.25 0.63 -64.87
N ASN A 153 27.19 1.34 -64.47
CA ASN A 153 26.59 2.40 -65.28
C ASN A 153 27.57 3.55 -65.57
N ARG A 154 28.47 3.87 -64.64
CA ARG A 154 29.52 4.86 -64.85
C ARG A 154 30.52 4.37 -65.90
N LYS A 155 31.00 3.13 -65.79
CA LYS A 155 31.91 2.50 -66.76
C LYS A 155 31.29 2.42 -68.16
N LEU A 156 30.04 1.97 -68.27
CA LEU A 156 29.34 1.91 -69.56
C LEU A 156 29.16 3.30 -70.19
N LYS A 157 28.90 4.33 -69.38
CA LYS A 157 28.86 5.72 -69.88
C LYS A 157 30.23 6.18 -70.40
N GLU A 158 31.31 5.87 -69.71
CA GLU A 158 32.68 6.17 -70.15
C GLU A 158 33.02 5.45 -71.47
N GLU A 159 32.68 4.16 -71.59
CA GLU A 159 32.85 3.38 -72.82
C GLU A 159 32.05 3.95 -73.99
N ILE A 160 30.79 4.35 -73.77
CA ILE A 160 29.96 5.01 -74.79
C ILE A 160 30.62 6.31 -75.27
N VAL A 161 31.17 7.13 -74.36
CA VAL A 161 31.88 8.37 -74.72
C VAL A 161 33.14 8.05 -75.55
N LEU A 162 33.90 7.02 -75.16
CA LEU A 162 35.11 6.60 -75.88
C LEU A 162 34.77 6.18 -77.32
N ILE A 163 33.76 5.31 -77.49
CA ILE A 163 33.29 4.85 -78.81
C ILE A 163 32.79 6.02 -79.66
N THR A 164 32.07 6.96 -79.06
CA THR A 164 31.56 8.15 -79.77
C THR A 164 32.73 9.01 -80.29
N LYS A 165 33.76 9.22 -79.47
CA LYS A 165 34.97 9.97 -79.84
C LYS A 165 35.78 9.27 -80.94
N THR A 166 35.91 7.94 -80.90
CA THR A 166 36.55 7.16 -81.97
C THR A 166 35.77 7.26 -83.29
N LYS A 167 34.43 7.30 -83.24
CA LYS A 167 33.58 7.45 -84.43
C LYS A 167 33.65 8.84 -85.06
N GLU A 168 33.85 9.88 -84.25
CA GLU A 168 34.04 11.27 -84.74
C GLU A 168 35.42 11.48 -85.39
N MET A 169 36.46 10.75 -84.98
CA MET A 169 37.79 10.80 -85.62
C MET A 169 37.87 10.07 -86.98
N SER A 170 36.88 9.25 -87.34
CA SER A 170 36.81 8.59 -88.65
C SER A 170 36.00 9.36 -89.71
N LEU A 171 35.41 10.52 -89.38
CA LEU A 171 34.56 11.30 -90.30
C LEU A 171 35.24 12.55 -90.89
N THR A 172 36.54 12.73 -90.66
CA THR A 172 37.34 13.83 -91.23
C THR A 172 38.47 13.31 -92.11
N ASN A 173 38.15 12.65 -93.23
CA ASN A 173 39.05 12.48 -94.38
C ASN A 173 38.31 11.94 -95.62
N GLY A 174 38.37 12.69 -96.74
CA GLY A 174 38.15 12.21 -98.12
C GLY A 174 36.70 12.34 -98.65
N VAL A 175 36.28 13.41 -99.34
CA VAL A 175 36.55 13.82 -100.74
C VAL A 175 35.75 13.06 -101.82
N LYS A 176 34.82 13.80 -102.45
CA LYS A 176 34.37 13.84 -103.86
C LYS A 176 34.27 12.53 -104.67
N SER A 177 33.09 12.29 -105.25
CA SER A 177 32.77 12.50 -106.70
C SER A 177 31.61 11.61 -107.16
N GLY A 178 30.62 12.18 -107.87
CA GLY A 178 29.85 11.43 -108.89
C GLY A 178 30.68 11.34 -110.19
N PRO A 179 30.18 10.80 -111.33
CA PRO A 179 28.78 10.58 -111.73
C PRO A 179 28.55 9.26 -112.54
N SER A 180 27.43 9.19 -113.26
CA SER A 180 27.25 8.52 -114.58
C SER A 180 26.57 7.15 -114.66
N SER A 181 25.37 7.18 -115.27
CA SER A 181 24.89 6.35 -116.39
C SER A 181 25.61 5.02 -116.68
N GLY A 182 24.86 3.92 -116.63
CA GLY A 182 25.26 2.61 -117.17
C GLY A 182 24.12 1.60 -117.08
N VAL A 183 23.41 1.41 -118.20
CA VAL A 183 22.52 0.26 -118.43
C VAL A 183 23.39 -0.98 -118.55
N GLU A 184 23.21 -1.98 -117.67
CA GLU A 184 23.68 -3.34 -117.92
C GLU A 184 22.77 -4.40 -117.29
N PHE A 185 22.59 -5.45 -118.08
CA PHE A 185 21.61 -6.51 -117.98
C PHE A 185 22.29 -7.73 -117.35
N VAL A 186 21.72 -8.25 -116.26
CA VAL A 186 21.81 -9.64 -115.76
C VAL A 186 23.21 -10.22 -115.49
N THR A 187 23.54 -10.41 -114.21
CA THR A 187 23.96 -11.73 -113.69
C THR A 187 23.44 -11.88 -112.25
N SER A 188 23.01 -13.10 -111.92
CA SER A 188 22.44 -13.54 -110.64
C SER A 188 23.24 -13.03 -109.42
N PRO A 189 22.61 -12.64 -108.30
CA PRO A 189 23.32 -12.51 -107.03
C PRO A 189 24.03 -13.85 -106.74
N ASP A 190 25.32 -13.81 -106.41
CA ASP A 190 26.05 -15.01 -105.97
C ASP A 190 25.34 -15.61 -104.75
N ASP A 191 25.08 -16.93 -104.76
CA ASP A 191 24.34 -17.66 -103.72
C ASP A 191 24.82 -17.36 -102.30
N ASP A 192 26.09 -17.01 -102.12
CA ASP A 192 26.68 -16.62 -100.82
C ASP A 192 26.07 -15.35 -100.22
N THR A 193 25.66 -14.38 -101.04
CA THR A 193 24.99 -13.17 -100.56
C THR A 193 23.55 -13.45 -100.14
N ILE A 194 22.86 -14.31 -100.88
CA ILE A 194 21.50 -14.78 -100.53
C ILE A 194 21.55 -15.58 -99.22
N ASN A 195 22.52 -16.47 -99.06
CA ASN A 195 22.70 -17.26 -97.83
C ASN A 195 23.01 -16.39 -96.60
N LYS A 196 23.87 -15.36 -96.73
CA LYS A 196 24.17 -14.43 -95.62
C LYS A 196 22.96 -13.58 -95.21
N LEU A 197 22.20 -13.07 -96.17
CA LEU A 197 20.98 -12.32 -95.89
C LEU A 197 19.89 -13.22 -95.28
N THR A 198 19.80 -14.47 -95.72
CA THR A 198 18.87 -15.47 -95.17
C THR A 198 19.23 -15.79 -93.71
N ALA A 199 20.50 -16.03 -93.40
CA ALA A 199 20.97 -16.27 -92.03
C ALA A 199 20.77 -15.04 -91.11
N GLN A 200 20.96 -13.82 -91.64
CA GLN A 200 20.66 -12.59 -90.89
C GLN A 200 19.15 -12.45 -90.62
N LEU A 201 18.29 -12.74 -91.62
CA LEU A 201 16.84 -12.74 -91.45
C LEU A 201 16.39 -13.78 -90.41
N GLU A 202 16.96 -14.99 -90.44
CA GLU A 202 16.69 -16.02 -89.42
C GLU A 202 17.09 -15.57 -88.01
N LEU A 203 18.24 -14.91 -87.87
CA LEU A 203 18.69 -14.38 -86.57
C LEU A 203 17.75 -13.28 -86.06
N VAL A 204 17.37 -12.33 -86.92
CA VAL A 204 16.42 -11.26 -86.59
C VAL A 204 15.05 -11.84 -86.23
N GLU A 205 14.57 -12.84 -86.97
CA GLU A 205 13.30 -13.51 -86.68
C GLU A 205 13.37 -14.28 -85.35
N LYS A 206 14.50 -14.92 -85.03
CA LYS A 206 14.73 -15.55 -83.72
C LYS A 206 14.72 -14.54 -82.58
N GLN A 207 15.39 -13.40 -82.75
CA GLN A 207 15.36 -12.30 -81.78
C GLN A 207 13.94 -11.72 -81.62
N ARG A 208 13.19 -11.56 -82.72
CA ARG A 208 11.79 -11.12 -82.69
C ARG A 208 10.92 -12.08 -81.88
N ARG A 209 11.04 -13.38 -82.11
CA ARG A 209 10.30 -14.41 -81.34
C ARG A 209 10.66 -14.38 -79.86
N GLN A 210 11.95 -14.19 -79.52
CA GLN A 210 12.38 -14.05 -78.13
C GLN A 210 11.74 -12.84 -77.46
N VAL A 211 11.72 -11.68 -78.12
CA VAL A 211 11.09 -10.45 -77.59
C VAL A 211 9.57 -10.61 -77.42
N ILE A 212 8.90 -11.40 -78.27
CA ILE A 212 7.47 -11.71 -78.10
C ILE A 212 7.25 -12.54 -76.83
N VAL A 213 8.02 -13.62 -76.64
CA VAL A 213 7.94 -14.47 -75.44
C VAL A 213 8.25 -13.67 -74.17
N ASP A 214 9.26 -12.80 -74.21
CA ASP A 214 9.61 -11.95 -73.06
C ASP A 214 8.51 -10.92 -72.76
N ASN A 215 7.85 -10.36 -73.76
CA ASN A 215 6.70 -9.46 -73.57
C ASN A 215 5.47 -10.19 -72.98
N GLU A 216 5.20 -11.41 -73.44
CA GLU A 216 4.12 -12.23 -72.87
C GLU A 216 4.42 -12.54 -71.39
N LYS A 217 5.66 -12.92 -71.06
CA LYS A 217 6.10 -13.12 -69.67
C LYS A 217 5.94 -11.87 -68.82
N LEU A 218 6.33 -10.69 -69.35
CA LEU A 218 6.15 -9.42 -68.65
C LEU A 218 4.67 -9.05 -68.46
N THR A 219 3.82 -9.42 -69.42
CA THR A 219 2.36 -9.21 -69.31
C THR A 219 1.77 -10.07 -68.20
N TRP A 220 2.12 -11.37 -68.14
CA TRP A 220 1.72 -12.26 -67.05
C TRP A 220 2.22 -11.77 -65.67
N GLN A 221 3.47 -11.30 -65.61
CA GLN A 221 4.02 -10.73 -64.37
C GLN A 221 3.27 -9.46 -63.94
N ARG A 222 2.87 -8.62 -64.88
CA ARG A 222 2.07 -7.41 -64.60
C ARG A 222 0.69 -7.77 -64.03
N GLU A 223 -0.02 -8.69 -64.69
CA GLU A 223 -1.35 -9.14 -64.25
C GLU A 223 -1.28 -9.80 -62.86
N SER A 224 -0.25 -10.62 -62.61
CA SER A 224 -0.01 -11.21 -61.29
C SER A 224 0.24 -10.16 -60.21
N LEU A 225 1.07 -9.14 -60.49
CA LEU A 225 1.31 -8.04 -59.56
C LEU A 225 0.05 -7.21 -59.30
N GLU A 226 -0.77 -6.99 -60.32
CA GLU A 226 -2.04 -6.26 -60.19
C GLU A 226 -3.01 -7.01 -59.25
N HIS A 227 -3.13 -8.33 -59.38
CA HIS A 227 -3.92 -9.14 -58.44
C HIS A 227 -3.41 -9.05 -57.00
N ILE A 228 -2.10 -9.09 -56.79
CA ILE A 228 -1.50 -8.94 -55.45
C ILE A 228 -1.77 -7.55 -54.87
N VAL A 229 -1.63 -6.50 -55.67
CA VAL A 229 -1.93 -5.12 -55.24
C VAL A 229 -3.41 -4.97 -54.86
N ASN A 230 -4.32 -5.55 -55.65
CA ASN A 230 -5.74 -5.52 -55.35
C ASN A 230 -6.08 -6.30 -54.07
N ALA A 231 -5.49 -7.48 -53.87
CA ALA A 231 -5.69 -8.28 -52.65
C ALA A 231 -5.16 -7.54 -51.41
N THR A 232 -3.93 -7.02 -51.47
CA THR A 232 -3.33 -6.27 -50.36
C THR A 232 -4.02 -4.94 -50.07
N SER A 233 -4.56 -4.26 -51.09
CA SER A 233 -5.39 -3.07 -50.88
C SER A 233 -6.70 -3.41 -50.16
N LYS A 234 -7.36 -4.50 -50.56
CA LYS A 234 -8.58 -4.97 -49.90
C LYS A 234 -8.32 -5.33 -48.44
N GLU A 235 -7.26 -6.08 -48.15
CA GLU A 235 -6.87 -6.41 -46.77
C GLU A 235 -6.58 -5.16 -45.93
N ARG A 236 -5.91 -4.16 -46.50
CA ARG A 236 -5.66 -2.88 -45.84
C ARG A 236 -6.97 -2.15 -45.50
N ASP A 237 -7.92 -2.11 -46.43
CA ASP A 237 -9.20 -1.45 -46.22
C ASP A 237 -10.05 -2.19 -45.18
N ASP A 238 -10.03 -3.53 -45.18
CA ASP A 238 -10.68 -4.36 -44.16
C ASP A 238 -10.06 -4.13 -42.76
N LEU A 239 -8.73 -4.06 -42.66
CA LEU A 239 -8.03 -3.74 -41.41
C LEU A 239 -8.34 -2.31 -40.93
N LYS A 240 -8.42 -1.34 -41.85
CA LYS A 240 -8.81 0.03 -41.54
C LYS A 240 -10.24 0.11 -41.01
N GLY A 241 -11.16 -0.67 -41.59
CA GLY A 241 -12.54 -0.79 -41.10
C GLY A 241 -12.61 -1.39 -39.68
N LYS A 242 -11.82 -2.45 -39.42
CA LYS A 242 -11.71 -3.05 -38.08
C LYS A 242 -11.15 -2.05 -37.07
N LEU A 243 -10.10 -1.31 -37.42
CA LEU A 243 -9.48 -0.30 -36.55
C LEU A 243 -10.49 0.80 -36.16
N ASN A 244 -11.20 1.37 -37.13
CA ASN A 244 -12.24 2.37 -36.87
C ASN A 244 -13.35 1.83 -35.97
N THR A 245 -13.73 0.55 -36.14
CA THR A 245 -14.74 -0.09 -35.29
C THR A 245 -14.25 -0.25 -33.86
N THR A 246 -12.99 -0.64 -33.66
CA THR A 246 -12.39 -0.76 -32.33
C THR A 246 -12.21 0.60 -31.65
N GLU A 247 -11.83 1.65 -32.37
CA GLU A 247 -11.74 3.01 -31.84
C GLU A 247 -13.11 3.52 -31.36
N LEU A 248 -14.16 3.27 -32.15
CA LEU A 248 -15.53 3.64 -31.76
C LEU A 248 -15.98 2.90 -30.48
N LEU A 249 -15.65 1.61 -30.38
CA LEU A 249 -15.98 0.79 -29.21
C LEU A 249 -15.24 1.28 -27.96
N LEU A 250 -13.94 1.59 -28.09
CA LEU A 250 -13.15 2.16 -26.99
C LEU A 250 -13.71 3.51 -26.54
N SER A 251 -14.05 4.40 -27.48
CA SER A 251 -14.67 5.70 -27.16
C SER A 251 -16.02 5.53 -26.45
N SER A 252 -16.83 4.55 -26.87
CA SER A 252 -18.09 4.25 -26.18
C SER A 252 -17.86 3.72 -24.77
N LYS A 253 -16.86 2.85 -24.59
CA LYS A 253 -16.52 2.28 -23.27
C LYS A 253 -15.99 3.33 -22.32
N GLU A 254 -15.15 4.25 -22.82
CA GLU A 254 -14.64 5.39 -22.06
C GLU A 254 -15.79 6.28 -21.57
N LYS A 255 -16.77 6.60 -22.43
CA LYS A 255 -17.97 7.35 -22.02
C LYS A 255 -18.75 6.64 -20.91
N ASN A 256 -18.94 5.33 -21.00
CA ASN A 256 -19.62 4.56 -19.96
C ASN A 256 -18.86 4.61 -18.63
N HIS A 257 -17.55 4.37 -18.64
CA HIS A 257 -16.73 4.47 -17.43
C HIS A 257 -16.76 5.88 -16.82
N THR A 258 -16.75 6.94 -17.65
CA THR A 258 -16.86 8.32 -17.11
C THR A 258 -18.20 8.57 -16.44
N GLU A 259 -19.28 7.92 -16.89
CA GLU A 259 -20.59 8.05 -16.27
C GLU A 259 -20.70 7.23 -14.99
N GLU A 260 -20.14 6.01 -14.97
CA GLU A 260 -20.01 5.19 -13.76
C GLU A 260 -19.20 5.91 -12.68
N LEU A 261 -18.09 6.56 -13.05
CA LEU A 261 -17.29 7.36 -12.13
C LEU A 261 -18.07 8.55 -11.55
N LYS A 262 -18.91 9.23 -12.35
CA LYS A 262 -19.78 10.29 -11.83
C LYS A 262 -20.83 9.75 -10.85
N GLN A 263 -21.42 8.59 -11.14
CA GLN A 263 -22.40 7.95 -10.26
C GLN A 263 -21.75 7.54 -8.93
N LEU A 264 -20.56 6.93 -8.98
CA LEU A 264 -19.78 6.60 -7.78
C LEU A 264 -19.44 7.86 -6.98
N HIS A 265 -19.00 8.94 -7.65
CA HIS A 265 -18.69 10.20 -6.98
C HIS A 265 -19.92 10.79 -6.28
N GLY A 266 -21.09 10.79 -6.92
CA GLY A 266 -22.34 11.22 -6.31
C GLY A 266 -22.73 10.37 -5.09
N THR A 267 -22.52 9.05 -5.16
CA THR A 267 -22.78 8.13 -4.04
C THR A 267 -21.85 8.40 -2.85
N ILE A 268 -20.57 8.64 -3.12
CA ILE A 268 -19.57 8.99 -2.10
C ILE A 268 -19.96 10.30 -1.41
N GLU A 269 -20.34 11.33 -2.16
CA GLU A 269 -20.78 12.60 -1.58
C GLU A 269 -22.02 12.43 -0.68
N GLU A 270 -22.99 11.59 -1.08
CA GLU A 270 -24.18 11.33 -0.28
C GLU A 270 -23.83 10.61 1.02
N LEU A 271 -22.96 9.60 0.96
CA LEU A 271 -22.48 8.88 2.14
C LEU A 271 -21.69 9.79 3.09
N GLN A 272 -20.83 10.67 2.56
CA GLN A 272 -20.12 11.67 3.36
C GLN A 272 -21.08 12.63 4.06
N LYS A 273 -22.13 13.10 3.37
CA LYS A 273 -23.19 13.93 3.97
C LYS A 273 -23.93 13.19 5.08
N LYS A 274 -24.28 11.91 4.87
CA LYS A 274 -24.91 11.06 5.90
C LYS A 274 -24.00 10.84 7.11
N MET A 275 -22.73 10.51 6.90
CA MET A 275 -21.75 10.36 7.97
C MET A 275 -21.61 11.65 8.79
N LYS A 276 -21.49 12.81 8.13
CA LYS A 276 -21.37 14.10 8.82
C LYS A 276 -22.62 14.42 9.64
N PHE A 277 -23.81 14.13 9.12
CA PHE A 277 -25.07 14.30 9.84
C PHE A 277 -25.17 13.37 11.06
N MET A 278 -24.81 12.09 10.90
CA MET A 278 -24.80 11.14 12.02
C MET A 278 -23.77 11.53 13.09
N ALA A 279 -22.57 11.94 12.69
CA ALA A 279 -21.52 12.39 13.62
C ALA A 279 -21.97 13.62 14.44
N MET A 280 -22.62 14.61 13.81
CA MET A 280 -23.14 15.78 14.54
C MET A 280 -24.25 15.39 15.53
N ASN A 281 -25.13 14.46 15.18
CA ASN A 281 -26.23 14.03 16.06
C ASN A 281 -25.75 13.16 17.24
N VAL A 282 -24.76 12.28 17.03
CA VAL A 282 -24.17 11.48 18.11
C VAL A 282 -23.43 12.39 19.09
N HIS A 283 -22.61 13.30 18.57
CA HIS A 283 -21.82 14.21 19.41
C HIS A 283 -22.71 15.13 20.27
N ASN A 284 -23.78 15.69 19.71
CA ASN A 284 -24.70 16.54 20.48
C ASN A 284 -25.42 15.77 21.60
N ASN A 285 -25.87 14.54 21.34
CA ASN A 285 -26.54 13.73 22.37
C ASN A 285 -25.58 13.29 23.48
N GLU A 286 -24.33 12.94 23.14
CA GLU A 286 -23.33 12.57 24.14
C GLU A 286 -22.88 13.76 25.00
N ILE A 287 -22.70 14.93 24.39
CA ILE A 287 -22.41 16.17 25.12
C ILE A 287 -23.54 16.48 26.09
N GLN A 288 -24.80 16.44 25.64
CA GLN A 288 -25.94 16.72 26.50
C GLN A 288 -26.01 15.76 27.70
N LYS A 289 -25.77 14.45 27.48
CA LYS A 289 -25.70 13.47 28.57
C LYS A 289 -24.56 13.74 29.54
N ARG A 290 -23.39 14.16 29.04
CA ARG A 290 -22.24 14.53 29.89
C ARG A 290 -22.56 15.76 30.73
N ASP A 291 -23.19 16.77 30.15
CA ASP A 291 -23.61 17.99 30.85
C ASP A 291 -24.63 17.69 31.96
N GLU A 292 -25.61 16.81 31.69
CA GLU A 292 -26.56 16.35 32.71
C GLU A 292 -25.86 15.64 33.89
N VAL A 293 -24.88 14.78 33.61
CA VAL A 293 -24.09 14.09 34.65
C VAL A 293 -23.24 15.08 35.44
N ILE A 294 -22.60 16.04 34.77
CA ILE A 294 -21.81 17.10 35.42
C ILE A 294 -22.71 17.89 36.38
N GLN A 295 -23.90 18.30 35.94
CA GLN A 295 -24.84 19.05 36.77
C GLN A 295 -25.29 18.26 38.01
N ILE A 296 -25.51 16.95 37.88
CA ILE A 296 -25.84 16.06 39.01
C ILE A 296 -24.67 15.99 40.00
N LEU A 297 -23.44 15.85 39.51
CA LEU A 297 -22.25 15.77 40.34
C LEU A 297 -21.98 17.09 41.07
N GLU A 298 -22.12 18.23 40.40
CA GLU A 298 -22.01 19.57 41.00
C GLU A 298 -23.02 19.76 42.13
N GLY A 299 -24.26 19.30 41.95
CA GLY A 299 -25.28 19.29 42.99
C GLY A 299 -24.89 18.46 44.21
N LYS A 300 -24.34 17.25 44.00
CA LYS A 300 -23.85 16.38 45.08
C LYS A 300 -22.67 17.00 45.83
N VAL A 301 -21.70 17.56 45.11
CA VAL A 301 -20.54 18.24 45.71
C VAL A 301 -21.01 19.43 46.57
N SER A 302 -21.97 20.21 46.07
CA SER A 302 -22.55 21.33 46.83
C SER A 302 -23.24 20.86 48.12
N SER A 303 -23.98 19.75 48.07
CA SER A 303 -24.60 19.16 49.27
C SER A 303 -23.55 18.70 50.29
N LEU A 304 -22.52 17.97 49.85
CA LEU A 304 -21.46 17.48 50.72
C LEU A 304 -20.66 18.63 51.35
N LEU A 305 -20.40 19.71 50.61
CA LEU A 305 -19.76 20.90 51.15
C LEU A 305 -20.60 21.56 52.24
N ASN A 306 -21.93 21.58 52.08
CA ASN A 306 -22.83 22.11 53.11
C ASN A 306 -22.84 21.22 54.36
N ASP A 307 -22.85 19.90 54.19
CA ASP A 307 -22.80 18.97 55.32
C ASP A 307 -21.46 18.99 56.05
N LEU A 308 -20.35 19.15 55.31
CA LEU A 308 -19.03 19.38 55.89
C LEU A 308 -18.99 20.67 56.72
N LYS A 309 -19.55 21.78 56.22
CA LYS A 309 -19.67 23.03 56.96
C LYS A 309 -20.49 22.86 58.24
N LYS A 310 -21.63 22.15 58.18
CA LYS A 310 -22.44 21.84 59.38
C LYS A 310 -21.65 21.02 60.40
N ALA A 311 -20.92 20.00 59.94
CA ALA A 311 -20.09 19.18 60.80
C ALA A 311 -18.97 20.00 61.46
N GLN A 312 -18.31 20.90 60.71
CA GLN A 312 -17.29 21.81 61.25
C GLN A 312 -17.85 22.74 62.33
N ILE A 313 -19.04 23.32 62.12
CA ILE A 313 -19.72 24.14 63.14
C ILE A 313 -19.99 23.31 64.41
N THR A 314 -20.51 22.09 64.23
CA THR A 314 -20.80 21.17 65.36
C THR A 314 -19.54 20.82 66.15
N ILE A 315 -18.40 20.61 65.46
CA ILE A 315 -17.11 20.35 66.12
C ILE A 315 -16.68 21.55 66.96
N LEU A 316 -16.78 22.77 66.42
CA LEU A 316 -16.44 23.99 67.14
C LEU A 316 -17.32 24.18 68.40
N ASP A 317 -18.62 23.89 68.30
CA ASP A 317 -19.53 23.94 69.45
C ASP A 317 -19.12 22.92 70.54
N LEU A 318 -18.76 21.70 70.15
CA LEU A 318 -18.28 20.67 71.08
C LEU A 318 -16.94 21.03 71.72
N GLU A 319 -16.02 21.64 70.97
CA GLU A 319 -14.76 22.16 71.51
C GLU A 319 -14.99 23.26 72.54
N ASN A 320 -15.94 24.16 72.29
CA ASN A 320 -16.34 25.19 73.24
C ASN A 320 -16.95 24.59 74.51
N ILE A 321 -17.85 23.60 74.37
CA ILE A 321 -18.42 22.87 75.52
C ILE A 321 -17.32 22.17 76.33
N LYS A 322 -16.35 21.54 75.66
CA LYS A 322 -15.20 20.89 76.33
C LYS A 322 -14.36 21.91 77.10
N LEU A 323 -14.17 23.11 76.56
CA LEU A 323 -13.43 24.19 77.21
C LEU A 323 -14.17 24.69 78.47
N GLU A 324 -15.49 24.90 78.39
CA GLU A 324 -16.33 25.25 79.54
C GLU A 324 -16.33 24.16 80.62
N PHE A 325 -16.42 22.89 80.21
CA PHE A 325 -16.32 21.77 81.15
C PHE A 325 -14.94 21.70 81.84
N ALA A 326 -13.86 21.96 81.11
CA ALA A 326 -12.52 22.03 81.69
C ALA A 326 -12.38 23.16 82.72
N LYS A 327 -12.95 24.34 82.45
CA LYS A 327 -13.02 25.45 83.42
C LYS A 327 -13.82 25.04 84.67
N TYR A 328 -15.00 24.45 84.49
CA TYR A 328 -15.83 23.98 85.59
C TYR A 328 -15.09 22.94 86.45
N LYS A 329 -14.46 21.95 85.82
CA LYS A 329 -13.66 20.93 86.51
C LYS A 329 -12.49 21.54 87.30
N GLY A 330 -11.81 22.54 86.73
CA GLY A 330 -10.78 23.31 87.42
C GLY A 330 -11.32 23.98 88.69
N GLY A 331 -12.44 24.70 88.59
CA GLY A 331 -13.08 25.35 89.73
C GLY A 331 -13.52 24.37 90.83
N VAL A 332 -14.06 23.19 90.45
CA VAL A 332 -14.40 22.14 91.41
C VAL A 332 -13.14 21.58 92.09
N SER A 333 -12.05 21.37 91.35
CA SER A 333 -10.77 20.90 91.91
C SER A 333 -10.21 21.88 92.94
N ASP A 334 -10.26 23.19 92.66
CA ASP A 334 -9.81 24.23 93.59
C ASP A 334 -10.68 24.30 94.85
N MET A 335 -12.00 24.13 94.70
CA MET A 335 -12.93 24.04 95.82
C MET A 335 -12.63 22.82 96.71
N VAL A 336 -12.40 21.65 96.12
CA VAL A 336 -12.03 20.43 96.86
C VAL A 336 -10.69 20.61 97.58
N LYS A 337 -9.71 21.25 96.93
CA LYS A 337 -8.41 21.57 97.56
C LYS A 337 -8.59 22.46 98.78
N THR A 338 -9.42 23.51 98.67
CA THR A 338 -9.76 24.42 99.77
C THR A 338 -10.39 23.68 100.94
N TYR A 339 -11.37 22.80 100.69
CA TYR A 339 -11.98 21.98 101.74
C TYR A 339 -10.98 21.02 102.40
N LYS A 340 -10.06 20.43 101.62
CA LYS A 340 -9.01 19.56 102.15
C LYS A 340 -8.05 20.32 103.07
N GLU A 341 -7.65 21.53 102.69
CA GLU A 341 -6.83 22.43 103.51
C GLU A 341 -7.55 22.81 104.81
N GLN A 342 -8.84 23.18 104.74
CA GLN A 342 -9.67 23.45 105.92
C GLN A 342 -9.76 22.24 106.87
N ILE A 343 -9.96 21.03 106.34
CA ILE A 343 -9.98 19.78 107.14
C ILE A 343 -8.62 19.51 107.78
N MET A 344 -7.52 19.72 107.06
CA MET A 344 -6.16 19.54 107.60
C MET A 344 -5.86 20.55 108.72
N GLU A 345 -6.28 21.80 108.57
CA GLU A 345 -6.15 22.82 109.61
C GLU A 345 -6.95 22.42 110.86
N LEU A 346 -8.21 22.00 110.68
CA LEU A 346 -9.07 21.53 111.77
C LEU A 346 -8.45 20.34 112.52
N ASN A 347 -7.93 19.35 111.78
CA ASN A 347 -7.21 18.21 112.35
C ASN A 347 -5.98 18.64 113.16
N THR A 348 -5.23 19.62 112.65
CA THR A 348 -4.04 20.15 113.34
C THR A 348 -4.44 20.84 114.64
N ARG A 349 -5.52 21.63 114.64
CA ARG A 349 -6.08 22.25 115.85
C ARG A 349 -6.57 21.21 116.86
N ILE A 350 -7.27 20.16 116.41
CA ILE A 350 -7.73 19.07 117.28
C ILE A 350 -6.55 18.38 117.95
N LYS A 351 -5.49 18.03 117.20
CA LYS A 351 -4.27 17.41 117.75
C LYS A 351 -3.59 18.31 118.78
N SER A 352 -3.51 19.62 118.49
CA SER A 352 -2.96 20.61 119.43
C SER A 352 -3.78 20.70 120.72
N CYS A 353 -5.11 20.74 120.64
CA CYS A 353 -5.98 20.67 121.82
C CYS A 353 -5.80 19.35 122.59
N GLN A 354 -5.64 18.22 121.88
CA GLN A 354 -5.42 16.92 122.50
C GLN A 354 -4.12 16.90 123.32
N THR A 355 -3.02 17.46 122.81
CA THR A 355 -1.74 17.56 123.55
C THR A 355 -1.79 18.60 124.65
N MET A 356 -2.32 19.81 124.40
CA MET A 356 -2.31 20.87 125.41
C MET A 356 -3.28 20.63 126.58
N VAL A 357 -4.45 20.05 126.32
CA VAL A 357 -5.53 19.96 127.32
C VAL A 357 -5.55 18.60 128.02
N PHE A 358 -5.30 17.49 127.30
CA PHE A 358 -5.49 16.14 127.85
C PHE A 358 -4.21 15.47 128.37
N GLN A 359 -3.03 15.91 127.94
CA GLN A 359 -1.75 15.35 128.41
C GLN A 359 -1.48 15.65 129.91
N PRO A 360 -1.80 16.84 130.46
CA PRO A 360 -1.68 17.10 131.91
C PRO A 360 -2.65 16.28 132.77
N VAL A 361 -3.84 15.96 132.24
CA VAL A 361 -4.87 15.16 132.94
C VAL A 361 -4.45 13.70 133.07
N HIS A 362 -3.75 13.15 132.07
CA HIS A 362 -3.19 11.80 132.16
C HIS A 362 -2.03 11.68 133.15
N MET A 363 -1.21 12.73 133.34
CA MET A 363 -0.10 12.69 134.32
C MET A 363 -0.56 12.89 135.78
N THR A 364 -1.76 13.42 136.02
CA THR A 364 -2.28 13.62 137.39
C THR A 364 -3.08 12.43 137.93
N MET A 365 -3.40 11.42 137.10
CA MET A 365 -4.19 10.25 137.53
C MET A 365 -3.34 9.03 137.97
N ASN A 366 -2.01 9.11 137.90
CA ASN A 366 -1.11 8.02 138.31
C ASN A 366 -0.45 8.21 139.69
N CYS A 367 -0.72 9.31 140.39
CA CYS A 367 -0.25 9.54 141.75
C CYS A 367 -1.43 9.84 142.68
N GLU A 368 -1.53 9.02 143.73
CA GLU A 368 -2.31 9.21 144.97
C GLU A 368 -3.75 8.67 145.04
N GLY A 369 -3.84 7.42 145.54
CA GLY A 369 -4.63 7.10 146.73
C GLY A 369 -6.13 6.85 146.55
N GLU A 370 -6.51 5.58 146.38
CA GLU A 370 -7.87 5.07 146.54
C GLU A 370 -8.43 5.44 147.93
N GLY A 371 -9.42 6.34 147.99
CA GLY A 371 -10.15 6.61 149.24
C GLY A 371 -10.88 7.94 149.38
N SER A 372 -10.75 8.89 148.44
CA SER A 372 -11.38 10.21 148.58
C SER A 372 -12.81 10.29 148.01
N PRO A 373 -13.80 10.88 148.73
CA PRO A 373 -15.19 11.04 148.26
C PRO A 373 -15.34 11.89 146.99
N HIS A 374 -14.32 12.68 146.63
CA HIS A 374 -14.30 13.47 145.39
C HIS A 374 -14.06 12.62 144.13
N TYR A 375 -13.59 11.38 144.26
CA TYR A 375 -13.29 10.49 143.13
C TYR A 375 -14.54 10.09 142.32
N LYS A 376 -15.71 9.97 142.96
CA LYS A 376 -16.97 9.66 142.28
C LYS A 376 -17.43 10.77 141.32
N GLY A 377 -17.16 12.03 141.63
CA GLY A 377 -17.48 13.16 140.76
C GLY A 377 -16.60 13.20 139.51
N TYR A 378 -15.30 12.92 139.67
CA TYR A 378 -14.38 12.83 138.53
C TYR A 378 -14.71 11.65 137.61
N LEU A 379 -15.06 10.49 138.17
CA LEU A 379 -15.43 9.32 137.37
C LEU A 379 -16.72 9.56 136.56
N ALA A 380 -17.66 10.34 137.09
CA ALA A 380 -18.86 10.75 136.36
C ALA A 380 -18.53 11.69 135.19
N ASN A 381 -17.61 12.64 135.38
CA ASN A 381 -17.16 13.54 134.32
C ASN A 381 -16.36 12.79 133.23
N VAL A 382 -15.47 11.86 133.60
CA VAL A 382 -14.76 11.02 132.63
C VAL A 382 -15.73 10.19 131.80
N LYS A 383 -16.74 9.58 132.44
CA LYS A 383 -17.81 8.87 131.71
C LYS A 383 -18.62 9.79 130.79
N LEU A 384 -18.83 11.04 131.18
CA LEU A 384 -19.48 12.03 130.31
C LEU A 384 -18.61 12.33 129.09
N TYR A 385 -17.32 12.61 129.27
CA TYR A 385 -16.37 12.85 128.18
C TYR A 385 -16.25 11.65 127.24
N ASP A 386 -16.23 10.44 127.79
CA ASP A 386 -16.15 9.21 126.99
C ASP A 386 -17.44 9.01 126.16
N ARG A 387 -18.60 9.35 126.72
CA ARG A 387 -19.89 9.35 125.99
C ARG A 387 -19.91 10.38 124.87
N THR A 388 -19.39 11.59 125.12
CA THR A 388 -19.33 12.66 124.11
C THR A 388 -18.34 12.31 123.00
N LEU A 389 -17.17 11.77 123.34
CA LEU A 389 -16.19 11.29 122.36
C LEU A 389 -16.74 10.15 121.51
N LYS A 390 -17.49 9.22 122.11
CA LYS A 390 -18.19 8.16 121.38
C LYS A 390 -19.23 8.73 120.43
N HIS A 391 -20.00 9.74 120.85
CA HIS A 391 -20.98 10.40 120.00
C HIS A 391 -20.33 11.17 118.83
N ILE A 392 -19.16 11.78 119.06
CA ILE A 392 -18.37 12.44 118.01
C ILE A 392 -17.78 11.40 117.04
N ALA A 393 -17.28 10.27 117.55
CA ALA A 393 -16.78 9.18 116.73
C ALA A 393 -17.89 8.56 115.88
N GLU A 394 -19.08 8.33 116.43
CA GLU A 394 -20.26 7.88 115.68
C GLU A 394 -20.71 8.91 114.64
N TYR A 395 -20.68 10.20 114.97
CA TYR A 395 -21.00 11.26 114.02
C TYR A 395 -20.00 11.31 112.85
N LEU A 396 -18.69 11.21 113.14
CA LEU A 396 -17.64 11.14 112.10
C LEU A 396 -17.75 9.86 111.27
N ASN A 397 -18.09 8.73 111.88
CA ASN A 397 -18.27 7.47 111.16
C ASN A 397 -19.54 7.49 110.28
N ASN A 398 -20.61 8.18 110.71
CA ASN A 398 -21.80 8.41 109.89
C ASN A 398 -21.54 9.40 108.74
N LEU A 399 -20.64 10.37 108.91
CA LEU A 399 -20.16 11.23 107.82
C LEU A 399 -19.28 10.47 106.83
N THR A 400 -18.43 9.56 107.32
CA THR A 400 -17.51 8.76 106.49
C THR A 400 -18.25 7.65 105.73
N ASN A 401 -19.28 7.06 106.34
CA ASN A 401 -20.18 6.07 105.73
C ASN A 401 -21.43 6.72 105.09
N GLY A 402 -21.46 8.06 104.99
CA GLY A 402 -22.63 8.82 104.59
C GLY A 402 -23.16 8.39 103.23
N ALA A 403 -24.47 8.14 103.17
CA ALA A 403 -25.22 7.68 102.00
C ALA A 403 -24.97 8.50 100.71
N GLN A 404 -24.45 9.72 100.82
CA GLN A 404 -24.02 10.54 99.68
C GLN A 404 -22.85 9.93 98.90
N LEU A 405 -21.88 9.27 99.56
CA LEU A 405 -20.77 8.58 98.90
C LEU A 405 -21.25 7.34 98.15
N LYS A 406 -22.22 6.60 98.71
CA LYS A 406 -22.88 5.50 97.99
C LYS A 406 -23.66 6.01 96.78
N GLY A 407 -24.39 7.12 96.91
CA GLY A 407 -25.11 7.77 95.82
C GLY A 407 -24.19 8.19 94.67
N THR A 408 -23.06 8.81 94.97
CA THR A 408 -22.08 9.18 93.94
C THR A 408 -21.42 7.95 93.32
N PHE A 409 -21.14 6.89 94.07
CA PHE A 409 -20.68 5.61 93.50
C PHE A 409 -21.68 5.00 92.52
N THR A 410 -22.99 5.01 92.82
CA THR A 410 -24.02 4.55 91.87
C THR A 410 -24.10 5.42 90.61
N ILE A 411 -23.85 6.73 90.71
CA ILE A 411 -23.79 7.61 89.54
C ILE A 411 -22.56 7.29 88.69
N PHE A 412 -21.39 7.11 89.31
CA PHE A 412 -20.18 6.69 88.59
C PHE A 412 -20.33 5.32 87.93
N GLU A 413 -20.99 4.38 88.60
CA GLU A 413 -21.28 3.05 88.04
C GLU A 413 -22.21 3.15 86.83
N GLY A 414 -23.20 4.06 86.86
CA GLY A 414 -24.03 4.41 85.71
C GLY A 414 -23.23 5.00 84.55
N ILE A 415 -22.37 6.00 84.81
CA ILE A 415 -21.51 6.62 83.79
C ILE A 415 -20.55 5.59 83.17
N PHE A 416 -19.98 4.68 83.96
CA PHE A 416 -19.13 3.62 83.45
C PHE A 416 -19.89 2.63 82.58
N LYS A 417 -21.15 2.33 82.94
CA LYS A 417 -22.02 1.45 82.15
C LYS A 417 -22.38 2.10 80.81
N ASP A 418 -22.72 3.39 80.81
CA ASP A 418 -23.00 4.17 79.61
C ASP A 418 -21.76 4.30 78.72
N TYR A 419 -20.58 4.54 79.31
CA TYR A 419 -19.31 4.57 78.58
C TYR A 419 -18.99 3.22 77.94
N ASN A 420 -19.20 2.11 78.66
CA ASN A 420 -19.02 0.77 78.11
C ASN A 420 -20.04 0.44 77.01
N GLU A 421 -21.28 0.92 77.13
CA GLU A 421 -22.29 0.75 76.09
C GLU A 421 -21.96 1.58 74.84
N LEU A 422 -21.42 2.79 75.01
CA LEU A 422 -20.87 3.60 73.92
C LEU A 422 -19.66 2.90 73.28
N LEU A 423 -18.76 2.34 74.08
CA LEU A 423 -17.59 1.61 73.60
C LEU A 423 -18.02 0.38 72.81
N LYS A 424 -19.03 -0.36 73.29
CA LYS A 424 -19.66 -1.46 72.55
C LYS A 424 -20.29 -0.98 71.25
N LYS A 425 -21.06 0.12 71.26
CA LYS A 425 -21.65 0.69 70.04
C LYS A 425 -20.59 1.16 69.03
N THR A 426 -19.44 1.66 69.49
CA THR A 426 -18.31 2.05 68.63
C THR A 426 -17.54 0.82 68.12
N LEU A 427 -17.39 -0.24 68.93
CA LEU A 427 -16.77 -1.51 68.54
C LEU A 427 -17.65 -2.38 67.65
N THR A 428 -18.99 -2.31 67.78
CA THR A 428 -19.93 -2.94 66.85
C THR A 428 -20.23 -2.08 65.64
N LYS A 429 -19.79 -0.80 65.63
CA LYS A 429 -19.62 0.01 64.42
C LYS A 429 -18.29 -0.24 63.71
N ARG A 430 -17.50 -1.23 64.14
CA ARG A 430 -16.42 -1.78 63.33
C ARG A 430 -17.03 -2.56 62.17
N GLU A 431 -17.41 -1.77 61.16
CA GLU A 431 -17.32 -2.08 59.74
C GLU A 431 -17.62 -3.53 59.39
N GLU A 432 -18.88 -3.80 59.05
CA GLU A 432 -19.15 -4.52 57.80
C GLU A 432 -18.28 -3.84 56.74
N THR A 433 -17.13 -4.42 56.41
CA THR A 433 -16.08 -3.82 55.58
C THR A 433 -16.65 -3.38 54.22
N PRO A 434 -16.95 -2.08 54.01
CA PRO A 434 -17.37 -1.58 52.69
C PRO A 434 -16.16 -1.53 51.75
N GLY A 435 -14.95 -1.63 52.30
CA GLY A 435 -13.70 -1.59 51.56
C GLY A 435 -13.51 -2.80 50.65
N VAL A 436 -13.96 -4.00 51.03
CA VAL A 436 -13.74 -5.20 50.18
C VAL A 436 -14.65 -5.15 48.95
N GLU A 437 -15.92 -4.76 49.10
CA GLU A 437 -16.81 -4.58 47.95
C GLU A 437 -16.37 -3.41 47.06
N GLN A 438 -15.93 -2.28 47.65
CA GLN A 438 -15.38 -1.16 46.87
C GLN A 438 -14.07 -1.52 46.16
N LEU A 439 -13.17 -2.28 46.80
CA LEU A 439 -11.95 -2.79 46.17
C LEU A 439 -12.26 -3.80 45.06
N THR A 440 -13.26 -4.66 45.27
CA THR A 440 -13.71 -5.63 44.25
C THR A 440 -14.31 -4.90 43.06
N ALA A 441 -15.18 -3.91 43.29
CA ALA A 441 -15.75 -3.07 42.23
C ALA A 441 -14.67 -2.26 41.49
N ALA A 442 -13.68 -1.72 42.20
CA ALA A 442 -12.56 -1.01 41.58
C ALA A 442 -11.67 -1.94 40.75
N LEU A 443 -11.41 -3.17 41.22
CA LEU A 443 -10.68 -4.18 40.46
C LEU A 443 -11.43 -4.59 39.19
N VAL A 444 -12.74 -4.79 39.27
CA VAL A 444 -13.59 -5.11 38.10
C VAL A 444 -13.58 -3.96 37.10
N ALA A 445 -13.80 -2.72 37.54
CA ALA A 445 -13.77 -1.54 36.67
C ALA A 445 -12.40 -1.37 35.99
N ARG A 446 -11.30 -1.65 36.70
CA ARG A 446 -9.95 -1.61 36.12
C ARG A 446 -9.71 -2.76 35.14
N GLY A 447 -10.30 -3.93 35.39
CA GLY A 447 -10.28 -5.06 34.45
C GLY A 447 -11.01 -4.73 33.14
N GLU A 448 -12.19 -4.09 33.24
CA GLU A 448 -12.94 -3.61 32.07
C GLU A 448 -12.17 -2.55 31.27
N GLU A 449 -11.48 -1.62 31.96
CA GLU A 449 -10.62 -0.62 31.31
C GLU A 449 -9.43 -1.27 30.59
N VAL A 450 -8.76 -2.25 31.21
CA VAL A 450 -7.68 -3.00 30.57
C VAL A 450 -8.19 -3.76 29.34
N GLN A 451 -9.34 -4.43 29.45
CA GLN A 451 -9.97 -5.13 28.32
C GLN A 451 -10.31 -4.15 27.18
N SER A 452 -10.80 -2.96 27.51
CA SER A 452 -11.10 -1.91 26.53
C SER A 452 -9.84 -1.42 25.82
N LEU A 453 -8.75 -1.19 26.56
CA LEU A 453 -7.47 -0.76 26.00
C LEU A 453 -6.83 -1.87 25.15
N GLU A 454 -6.94 -3.13 25.54
CA GLU A 454 -6.49 -4.27 24.72
C GLU A 454 -7.23 -4.34 23.38
N ASN A 455 -8.55 -4.17 23.40
CA ASN A 455 -9.35 -4.11 22.17
C ASN A 455 -8.95 -2.92 21.28
N GLU A 456 -8.66 -1.76 21.88
CA GLU A 456 -8.19 -0.58 21.15
C GLU A 456 -6.81 -0.83 20.52
N ILE A 457 -5.88 -1.49 21.22
CA ILE A 457 -4.57 -1.88 20.69
C ILE A 457 -4.73 -2.81 19.48
N VAL A 458 -5.64 -3.78 19.53
CA VAL A 458 -5.90 -4.69 18.40
C VAL A 458 -6.43 -3.92 17.19
N MET A 459 -7.38 -3.01 17.41
CA MET A 459 -7.94 -2.17 16.34
C MET A 459 -6.88 -1.24 15.73
N LEU A 460 -6.02 -0.64 16.57
CA LEU A 460 -4.91 0.21 16.11
C LEU A 460 -3.85 -0.59 15.35
N ALA A 461 -3.57 -1.84 15.76
CA ALA A 461 -2.66 -2.72 15.05
C ALA A 461 -3.19 -3.04 13.64
N ALA A 462 -4.48 -3.38 13.51
CA ALA A 462 -5.11 -3.61 12.21
C ALA A 462 -5.05 -2.36 11.31
N HIS A 463 -5.31 -1.18 11.86
CA HIS A 463 -5.18 0.08 11.12
C HIS A 463 -3.73 0.38 10.71
N ASN A 464 -2.74 -0.04 11.51
CA ASN A 464 -1.33 0.11 11.15
C ASN A 464 -0.94 -0.78 9.96
N GLU A 465 -1.46 -2.01 9.90
CA GLU A 465 -1.26 -2.91 8.75
C GLU A 465 -1.86 -2.32 7.45
N ASP A 466 -3.06 -1.75 7.52
CA ASP A 466 -3.67 -1.03 6.38
C ASP A 466 -2.82 0.18 5.95
N CYS A 467 -2.23 0.90 6.91
CA CYS A 467 -1.34 2.03 6.61
C CYS A 467 -0.06 1.58 5.89
N GLU A 468 0.49 0.43 6.25
CA GLU A 468 1.66 -0.15 5.58
C GLU A 468 1.31 -0.61 4.16
N LEU A 469 0.16 -1.26 3.97
CA LEU A 469 -0.34 -1.66 2.66
C LEU A 469 -0.56 -0.46 1.73
N LEU A 470 -1.23 0.59 2.23
CA LEU A 470 -1.46 1.83 1.47
C LEU A 470 -0.14 2.54 1.12
N ARG A 471 0.86 2.52 2.01
CA ARG A 471 2.18 3.06 1.73
C ARG A 471 2.88 2.28 0.62
N ALA A 472 2.82 0.95 0.65
CA ALA A 472 3.37 0.11 -0.41
C ALA A 472 2.67 0.37 -1.76
N GLN A 473 1.34 0.57 -1.75
CA GLN A 473 0.59 0.91 -2.97
C GLN A 473 1.01 2.28 -3.55
N VAL A 474 1.22 3.28 -2.70
CA VAL A 474 1.70 4.62 -3.14
C VAL A 474 3.09 4.52 -3.76
N GLU A 475 4.01 3.76 -3.16
CA GLU A 475 5.36 3.57 -3.72
C GLU A 475 5.33 2.82 -5.07
N LEU A 476 4.45 1.83 -5.22
CA LEU A 476 4.28 1.11 -6.48
C LEU A 476 3.77 2.05 -7.59
N TYR A 477 2.72 2.84 -7.31
CA TYR A 477 2.20 3.81 -8.28
C TYR A 477 3.20 4.91 -8.63
N LYS A 478 4.02 5.32 -7.67
CA LYS A 478 5.09 6.29 -7.91
C LYS A 478 6.16 5.70 -8.84
N SER A 479 6.59 4.47 -8.58
CA SER A 479 7.53 3.74 -9.43
C SER A 479 6.99 3.57 -10.87
N ASP A 480 5.73 3.16 -11.01
CA ASP A 480 5.09 2.99 -12.32
C ASP A 480 4.98 4.33 -13.07
N PHE A 481 4.62 5.41 -12.35
CA PHE A 481 4.56 6.75 -12.92
C PHE A 481 5.93 7.24 -13.40
N GLU A 482 7.00 7.01 -12.62
CA GLU A 482 8.36 7.38 -13.00
C GLU A 482 8.85 6.58 -14.21
N ALA A 483 8.52 5.29 -14.29
CA ALA A 483 8.84 4.44 -15.43
C ALA A 483 8.11 4.90 -16.71
N GLU A 484 6.81 5.17 -16.64
CA GLU A 484 6.01 5.70 -17.76
C GLU A 484 6.54 7.07 -18.21
N ARG A 485 6.89 7.95 -17.25
CA ARG A 485 7.50 9.24 -17.56
C ARG A 485 8.80 9.08 -18.33
N LYS A 486 9.70 8.21 -17.85
CA LYS A 486 11.00 7.96 -18.51
C LYS A 486 10.79 7.41 -19.93
N SER A 487 9.88 6.45 -20.10
CA SER A 487 9.49 5.91 -21.41
C SER A 487 8.99 7.01 -22.36
N ARG A 488 8.16 7.93 -21.86
CA ARG A 488 7.70 9.09 -22.65
C ARG A 488 8.82 10.05 -23.03
N GLU A 489 9.73 10.35 -22.11
CA GLU A 489 10.89 11.20 -22.38
C GLU A 489 11.79 10.58 -23.48
N GLU A 490 12.02 9.26 -23.43
CA GLU A 490 12.75 8.51 -24.46
C GLU A 490 12.03 8.56 -25.82
N MET A 491 10.71 8.31 -25.84
CA MET A 491 9.92 8.41 -27.08
C MET A 491 9.93 9.82 -27.69
N VAL A 492 9.89 10.87 -26.86
CA VAL A 492 9.98 12.25 -27.33
C VAL A 492 11.36 12.52 -27.93
N ALA A 493 12.43 12.08 -27.27
CA ALA A 493 13.79 12.21 -27.79
C ALA A 493 13.98 11.47 -29.13
N GLU A 494 13.43 10.26 -29.28
CA GLU A 494 13.44 9.53 -30.55
C GLU A 494 12.62 10.24 -31.63
N LYS A 495 11.44 10.76 -31.28
CA LYS A 495 10.61 11.55 -32.19
C LYS A 495 11.34 12.80 -32.69
N GLU A 496 12.04 13.51 -31.82
CA GLU A 496 12.84 14.69 -32.19
C GLU A 496 14.03 14.34 -33.08
N LYS A 497 14.69 13.20 -32.80
CA LYS A 497 15.76 12.66 -33.64
C LYS A 497 15.25 12.33 -35.04
N ILE A 498 14.15 11.58 -35.16
CA ILE A 498 13.52 11.23 -36.44
C ILE A 498 13.08 12.49 -37.19
N ALA A 499 12.48 13.46 -36.50
CA ALA A 499 12.08 14.73 -37.11
C ALA A 499 13.29 15.50 -37.66
N THR A 500 14.43 15.48 -36.94
CA THR A 500 15.68 16.11 -37.38
C THR A 500 16.27 15.40 -38.59
N ASP A 501 16.32 14.07 -38.58
CA ASP A 501 16.78 13.26 -39.71
C ASP A 501 15.92 13.50 -40.96
N LEU A 502 14.61 13.60 -40.79
CA LEU A 502 13.67 13.91 -41.86
C LEU A 502 13.92 15.31 -42.46
N ARG A 503 14.18 16.33 -41.64
CA ARG A 503 14.57 17.67 -42.13
C ARG A 503 15.89 17.63 -42.91
N VAL A 504 16.88 16.87 -42.43
CA VAL A 504 18.17 16.70 -43.13
C VAL A 504 17.97 16.01 -44.48
N LEU A 505 17.16 14.95 -44.54
CA LEU A 505 16.83 14.25 -45.78
C LEU A 505 16.07 15.15 -46.76
N GLN A 506 15.09 15.92 -46.28
CA GLN A 506 14.37 16.89 -47.11
C GLN A 506 15.31 17.96 -47.67
N LYS A 507 16.25 18.48 -46.88
CA LYS A 507 17.25 19.46 -47.33
C LYS A 507 18.15 18.86 -48.41
N LYS A 508 18.66 17.63 -48.22
CA LYS A 508 19.46 16.92 -49.23
C LYS A 508 18.67 16.66 -50.51
N HIS A 509 17.40 16.29 -50.40
CA HIS A 509 16.52 16.10 -51.55
C HIS A 509 16.31 17.40 -52.33
N ALA A 510 16.08 18.52 -51.64
CA ALA A 510 15.97 19.84 -52.25
C ALA A 510 17.28 20.26 -52.94
N GLU A 511 18.43 20.02 -52.30
CA GLU A 511 19.75 20.30 -52.86
C GLU A 511 20.03 19.48 -54.14
N MET A 512 19.82 18.15 -54.10
CA MET A 512 19.95 17.30 -55.29
C MET A 512 18.98 17.72 -56.41
N SER A 513 17.75 18.10 -56.06
CA SER A 513 16.77 18.60 -57.02
C SER A 513 17.24 19.90 -57.68
N SER A 514 17.85 20.81 -56.90
CA SER A 514 18.47 22.04 -57.41
C SER A 514 19.65 21.74 -58.33
N GLN A 515 20.56 20.84 -57.93
CA GLN A 515 21.68 20.38 -58.76
C GLN A 515 21.21 19.79 -60.09
N LEU A 516 20.15 18.96 -60.07
CA LEU A 516 19.53 18.42 -61.30
C LEU A 516 18.96 19.53 -62.18
N GLN A 517 18.34 20.56 -61.59
CA GLN A 517 17.83 21.72 -62.33
C GLN A 517 18.96 22.58 -62.91
N GLU A 518 20.08 22.71 -62.21
CA GLU A 518 21.26 23.42 -62.69
C GLU A 518 21.94 22.68 -63.84
N VAL A 519 22.09 21.36 -63.74
CA VAL A 519 22.57 20.50 -64.85
C VAL A 519 21.65 20.63 -66.07
N ARG A 520 20.33 20.69 -65.87
CA ARG A 520 19.34 20.97 -66.93
C ARG A 520 19.60 22.32 -67.61
N LYS A 521 19.95 23.37 -66.84
CA LYS A 521 20.27 24.70 -67.36
C LYS A 521 21.60 24.74 -68.10
N MET A 522 22.64 24.08 -67.57
CA MET A 522 23.99 24.07 -68.15
C MET A 522 24.10 23.21 -69.41
N SER A 523 23.27 22.18 -69.55
CA SER A 523 23.30 21.27 -70.71
C SER A 523 21.93 21.09 -71.37
N PRO A 524 21.32 22.16 -71.91
CA PRO A 524 19.97 22.08 -72.49
C PRO A 524 19.87 21.11 -73.67
N SER A 525 20.95 20.96 -74.47
CA SER A 525 20.99 20.06 -75.63
C SER A 525 21.09 18.59 -75.23
N VAL A 526 21.85 18.26 -74.18
CA VAL A 526 21.95 16.89 -73.64
C VAL A 526 20.65 16.51 -72.97
N PHE A 527 20.03 17.44 -72.24
CA PHE A 527 18.73 17.21 -71.60
C PHE A 527 17.58 17.10 -72.61
N LYS A 528 17.60 17.89 -73.69
CA LYS A 528 16.66 17.75 -74.82
C LYS A 528 16.87 16.43 -75.55
N THR A 529 18.10 15.99 -75.79
CA THR A 529 18.37 14.70 -76.47
C THR A 529 18.01 13.49 -75.59
N ALA A 530 18.26 13.56 -74.28
CA ALA A 530 17.85 12.52 -73.33
C ALA A 530 16.32 12.49 -73.10
N SER A 531 15.67 13.65 -72.95
CA SER A 531 14.22 13.74 -72.84
C SER A 531 13.51 13.38 -74.16
N ALA A 532 14.06 13.77 -75.32
CA ALA A 532 13.50 13.40 -76.62
C ALA A 532 13.65 11.91 -76.93
N ARG A 533 14.73 11.25 -76.45
CA ARG A 533 14.82 9.78 -76.52
C ARG A 533 13.77 9.09 -75.64
N ILE A 534 13.46 9.64 -74.47
CA ILE A 534 12.40 9.11 -73.59
C ILE A 534 11.01 9.38 -74.20
N SER A 535 10.78 10.55 -74.81
CA SER A 535 9.52 10.89 -75.48
C SER A 535 9.30 10.14 -76.80
N ALA A 536 10.35 9.84 -77.57
CA ALA A 536 10.26 9.03 -78.79
C ALA A 536 9.94 7.55 -78.48
N THR A 537 10.33 7.05 -77.31
CA THR A 537 9.90 5.73 -76.82
C THR A 537 8.54 5.72 -76.12
N SER A 538 7.94 6.89 -75.85
CA SER A 538 6.65 6.99 -75.13
C SER A 538 5.45 7.35 -76.01
N ALA A 539 5.65 7.66 -77.29
CA ALA A 539 4.56 7.90 -78.26
C ALA A 539 3.93 6.59 -78.81
N LYS A 540 4.30 5.43 -78.25
CA LYS A 540 3.64 4.15 -78.51
C LYS A 540 3.30 3.40 -77.23
N THR A 541 2.73 4.09 -76.23
CA THR A 541 1.80 3.51 -75.24
C THR A 541 1.33 4.60 -74.27
N SER A 542 0.06 4.95 -74.40
CA SER A 542 -0.75 5.60 -73.38
C SER A 542 -0.81 4.74 -72.10
N THR A 543 -0.60 5.32 -70.91
CA THR A 543 -1.61 5.60 -69.85
C THR A 543 -0.90 5.97 -68.54
N SER A 544 -1.55 6.86 -67.80
CA SER A 544 -1.17 7.68 -66.64
C SER A 544 -0.70 6.96 -65.35
N PRO A 545 -0.20 7.69 -64.34
CA PRO A 545 0.80 7.24 -63.38
C PRO A 545 0.27 7.02 -61.94
N GLY A 546 0.92 6.12 -61.18
CA GLY A 546 0.69 5.95 -59.75
C GLY A 546 1.77 5.12 -59.06
N SER A 547 2.57 5.81 -58.25
CA SER A 547 3.42 5.37 -57.13
C SER A 547 4.20 4.05 -57.22
N VAL A 548 5.51 4.27 -57.22
CA VAL A 548 6.59 3.40 -56.76
C VAL A 548 6.33 2.90 -55.33
N ALA A 549 6.29 1.57 -55.16
CA ALA A 549 6.76 0.91 -53.94
C ALA A 549 7.48 -0.38 -54.36
N ALA A 550 8.75 -0.45 -54.02
CA ALA A 550 9.62 -1.58 -54.29
C ALA A 550 9.26 -2.77 -53.41
N ASN A 551 9.12 -3.92 -54.06
CA ASN A 551 9.21 -5.25 -53.49
C ASN A 551 10.67 -5.67 -53.32
N THR A 552 10.94 -6.47 -52.28
CA THR A 552 11.61 -7.79 -52.36
C THR A 552 11.52 -8.42 -50.96
N ALA A 553 10.61 -9.36 -50.69
CA ALA A 553 10.63 -10.80 -51.02
C ALA A 553 11.83 -11.56 -50.42
N SER A 554 11.56 -12.65 -49.67
CA SER A 554 11.63 -14.02 -50.25
C SER A 554 11.76 -15.15 -49.20
N VAL A 555 11.30 -16.36 -49.62
CA VAL A 555 11.68 -17.72 -49.14
C VAL A 555 11.08 -18.14 -47.78
N SER A 556 10.63 -19.37 -47.46
CA SER A 556 10.17 -20.62 -48.10
C SER A 556 9.90 -21.62 -46.96
N ALA A 557 8.97 -22.58 -47.10
CA ALA A 557 9.07 -23.95 -46.53
C ALA A 557 7.82 -24.76 -46.96
N ILE A 558 7.88 -25.95 -47.59
CA ILE A 558 8.50 -27.23 -47.23
C ILE A 558 7.61 -28.08 -46.28
N SER A 559 7.07 -29.17 -46.86
CA SER A 559 6.86 -30.54 -46.33
C SER A 559 5.74 -30.88 -45.33
N GLY A 560 5.21 -32.11 -45.52
CA GLY A 560 4.49 -32.93 -44.52
C GLY A 560 3.11 -33.40 -45.00
N SER A 561 2.99 -34.40 -45.87
CA SER A 561 2.94 -35.85 -45.56
C SER A 561 1.72 -36.28 -44.72
N ALA A 562 0.73 -36.91 -45.36
CA ALA A 562 0.03 -38.09 -44.83
C ALA A 562 -0.88 -38.72 -45.90
N GLU A 563 -0.55 -39.97 -46.24
CA GLU A 563 -1.43 -41.00 -46.79
C GLU A 563 -2.74 -41.10 -45.97
N GLY A 564 -3.93 -41.45 -46.47
CA GLY A 564 -4.33 -42.15 -47.67
C GLY A 564 -5.34 -43.22 -47.25
N VAL A 565 -6.64 -43.08 -47.54
CA VAL A 565 -7.60 -44.21 -47.52
C VAL A 565 -8.72 -43.98 -48.54
N THR A 566 -9.06 -45.07 -49.21
CA THR A 566 -9.77 -45.23 -50.48
C THR A 566 -11.31 -45.30 -50.41
N ARG A 567 -11.94 -45.05 -51.58
CA ARG A 567 -13.12 -45.74 -52.18
C ARG A 567 -14.54 -45.42 -51.64
N LYS A 568 -15.40 -44.77 -52.45
CA LYS A 568 -16.37 -45.40 -53.41
C LYS A 568 -17.43 -44.42 -53.97
N LYS A 569 -17.34 -44.19 -55.27
CA LYS A 569 -18.36 -44.02 -56.33
C LYS A 569 -19.86 -44.09 -55.93
N LYS A 570 -20.63 -43.02 -56.20
CA LYS A 570 -22.00 -43.11 -56.77
C LYS A 570 -22.38 -41.84 -57.54
N ILE A 571 -22.85 -42.07 -58.76
CA ILE A 571 -23.31 -41.14 -59.81
C ILE A 571 -24.73 -40.64 -59.49
N VAL A 572 -25.03 -39.33 -59.65
CA VAL A 572 -26.28 -38.76 -60.26
C VAL A 572 -26.01 -37.31 -60.73
N LYS A 573 -26.73 -36.94 -61.80
CA LYS A 573 -26.73 -35.83 -62.77
C LYS A 573 -26.72 -34.35 -62.29
N GLU A 574 -26.23 -33.56 -63.25
CA GLU A 574 -26.29 -32.11 -63.51
C GLU A 574 -27.51 -31.32 -62.98
N GLU A 575 -27.27 -30.11 -62.45
CA GLU A 575 -27.57 -28.83 -63.12
C GLU A 575 -27.01 -27.61 -62.34
N LYS A 576 -26.90 -26.48 -63.03
CA LYS A 576 -26.08 -25.28 -62.75
C LYS A 576 -26.53 -24.44 -61.53
N ASN A 577 -25.56 -23.97 -60.71
CA ASN A 577 -25.34 -22.54 -60.35
C ASN A 577 -24.53 -22.35 -59.03
N GLY A 578 -23.54 -21.44 -59.07
CA GLY A 578 -23.02 -20.73 -57.89
C GLY A 578 -21.89 -21.41 -57.11
N VAL A 579 -20.65 -20.98 -57.34
CA VAL A 579 -19.49 -21.32 -56.51
C VAL A 579 -19.61 -20.56 -55.18
N HIS A 580 -20.10 -21.25 -54.15
CA HIS A 580 -20.07 -20.78 -52.76
C HIS A 580 -18.69 -21.09 -52.18
N GLU A 581 -17.99 -20.04 -51.76
CA GLU A 581 -16.75 -20.07 -51.00
C GLU A 581 -17.01 -20.77 -49.65
N THR A 582 -16.46 -21.98 -49.49
CA THR A 582 -16.63 -22.81 -48.28
C THR A 582 -15.72 -22.30 -47.17
N THR A 583 -16.15 -21.25 -46.48
CA THR A 583 -15.64 -20.90 -45.16
C THR A 583 -16.07 -21.99 -44.16
N PRO A 584 -15.16 -22.51 -43.31
CA PRO A 584 -15.53 -23.46 -42.28
C PRO A 584 -16.68 -22.89 -41.42
N PRO A 585 -17.72 -23.67 -41.08
CA PRO A 585 -18.82 -23.18 -40.27
C PRO A 585 -18.28 -22.67 -38.93
N ALA A 586 -18.66 -21.45 -38.56
CA ALA A 586 -18.21 -20.80 -37.34
C ALA A 586 -18.45 -21.73 -36.13
N ILE A 587 -17.39 -22.00 -35.38
CA ILE A 587 -17.43 -22.82 -34.17
C ILE A 587 -18.46 -22.20 -33.21
N ARG A 588 -19.50 -22.97 -32.88
CA ARG A 588 -20.54 -22.59 -31.92
C ARG A 588 -20.32 -23.35 -30.62
N TYR A 589 -20.60 -22.70 -29.51
CA TYR A 589 -20.49 -23.26 -28.17
C TYR A 589 -21.89 -23.34 -27.56
N ASP A 590 -22.38 -24.53 -27.27
CA ASP A 590 -23.74 -24.73 -26.76
C ASP A 590 -23.72 -24.86 -25.23
N CYS A 591 -24.69 -24.23 -24.56
CA CYS A 591 -24.81 -24.32 -23.11
C CYS A 591 -25.30 -25.70 -22.67
N PRO A 592 -24.56 -26.45 -21.83
CA PRO A 592 -24.93 -27.82 -21.47
C PRO A 592 -26.19 -27.90 -20.59
N VAL A 593 -26.66 -26.76 -20.07
CA VAL A 593 -27.85 -26.69 -19.21
C VAL A 593 -29.13 -26.43 -20.02
N CYS A 594 -29.07 -25.63 -21.08
CA CYS A 594 -30.26 -25.23 -21.85
C CYS A 594 -30.13 -25.30 -23.38
N ASP A 595 -29.03 -25.87 -23.89
CA ASP A 595 -28.69 -26.06 -25.31
C ASP A 595 -28.72 -24.78 -26.17
N LYS A 596 -28.59 -23.61 -25.55
CA LYS A 596 -28.52 -22.34 -26.28
C LYS A 596 -27.14 -22.19 -26.95
N PRO A 597 -27.07 -21.87 -28.26
CA PRO A 597 -25.81 -21.70 -28.97
C PRO A 597 -25.22 -20.30 -28.80
N PHE A 598 -23.92 -20.23 -28.52
CA PHE A 598 -23.15 -19.01 -28.36
C PHE A 598 -22.01 -18.92 -29.38
N LYS A 599 -21.72 -17.70 -29.82
CA LYS A 599 -20.69 -17.42 -30.83
C LYS A 599 -19.27 -17.39 -30.27
N THR A 600 -19.13 -17.24 -28.96
CA THR A 600 -17.85 -17.17 -28.25
C THR A 600 -17.95 -17.85 -26.89
N LEU A 601 -16.84 -18.39 -26.41
CA LEU A 601 -16.75 -19.08 -25.12
C LEU A 601 -17.09 -18.14 -23.94
N ILE A 602 -16.74 -16.85 -24.05
CA ILE A 602 -17.01 -15.83 -23.02
C ILE A 602 -18.52 -15.61 -22.81
N LEU A 603 -19.29 -15.56 -23.90
CA LEU A 603 -20.75 -15.41 -23.81
C LEU A 603 -21.41 -16.67 -23.26
N LEU A 604 -20.86 -17.84 -23.58
CA LEU A 604 -21.29 -19.09 -22.96
C LEU A 604 -21.02 -19.06 -21.45
N GLN A 605 -19.83 -18.64 -21.01
CA GLN A 605 -19.46 -18.61 -19.60
C GLN A 605 -20.35 -17.67 -18.78
N GLN A 606 -20.56 -16.43 -19.26
CA GLN A 606 -21.49 -15.49 -18.63
C GLN A 606 -22.92 -16.03 -18.55
N HIS A 607 -23.36 -16.76 -19.56
CA HIS A 607 -24.67 -17.37 -19.58
C HIS A 607 -24.78 -18.56 -18.61
N VAL A 608 -23.77 -19.43 -18.56
CA VAL A 608 -23.75 -20.61 -17.68
C VAL A 608 -23.84 -20.18 -16.21
N ASP A 609 -23.14 -19.12 -15.81
CA ASP A 609 -23.21 -18.59 -14.44
C ASP A 609 -24.63 -18.14 -14.07
N SER A 610 -25.40 -17.63 -15.03
CA SER A 610 -26.80 -17.23 -14.84
C SER A 610 -27.79 -18.40 -15.02
N CYS A 611 -27.39 -19.46 -15.71
CA CYS A 611 -28.26 -20.59 -16.04
C CYS A 611 -28.19 -21.71 -14.98
N LEU A 612 -27.18 -21.67 -14.11
CA LEU A 612 -27.01 -22.59 -12.97
C LEU A 612 -27.66 -22.09 -11.68
N LEU A 613 -28.06 -20.82 -11.64
CA LEU A 613 -28.93 -20.23 -10.61
C LEU A 613 -30.40 -20.45 -10.97
#